data_AF-A0A2T0YFW1-F1
#
_entry.id   AF-A0A2T0YFW1-F1
#
_cell.length_a   1.000
_cell.length_b   1.000
_cell.length_c   1.000
_cell.angle_alpha   90.00
_cell.angle_beta   90.00
_cell.angle_gamma   90.00
#
_symmetry.space_group_name_H-M   'P 1'
#
loop_
_entity.id
_entity.type
_entity.pdbx_description
1 polymer ?
#
loop_
_entity_poly.entity_id
_entity_poly.type
_entity_poly.pdbx_seq_one_letter_code
_entity_poly.pdbx_strand_id
1 'polypeptide(L)'
;MTAEPTDPQEPASRDPHESIELWIKELAHHLEVDGVEIDIDAVLALAGQAAHTVVRPAAPVTTYLIGYVAGLAEASGQADLQTASRAASRVAEQLLERRSEAVG
;
A
#
# COMPACT_ATOMS: atom_id res chain seq x y z
N MET A 1 11.84 33.00 -42.91
CA MET A 1 10.73 32.38 -42.16
C MET A 1 11.14 30.95 -41.93
N THR A 2 11.79 30.68 -40.80
CA THR A 2 12.29 29.35 -40.46
C THR A 2 11.54 28.93 -39.21
N ALA A 3 10.69 27.92 -39.33
CA ALA A 3 9.98 27.35 -38.19
C ALA A 3 10.97 26.59 -37.31
N GLU A 4 10.93 26.83 -36.00
CA GLU A 4 11.68 26.01 -35.03
C GLU A 4 11.07 24.60 -34.93
N PRO A 5 11.90 23.57 -34.72
CA PRO A 5 11.40 22.24 -34.44
C PRO A 5 10.81 22.21 -33.02
N THR A 6 9.52 21.90 -32.92
CA THR A 6 8.88 21.60 -31.63
C THR A 6 9.43 20.27 -31.12
N ASP A 7 10.22 20.33 -30.06
CA ASP A 7 10.64 19.15 -29.29
C ASP A 7 9.38 18.42 -28.78
N PRO A 8 9.28 17.07 -28.86
CA PRO A 8 8.17 16.37 -28.24
C PRO A 8 8.25 16.63 -26.74
N GLN A 9 7.18 17.18 -26.15
CA GLN A 9 7.09 17.32 -24.70
C GLN A 9 7.33 15.95 -24.05
N GLU A 10 8.49 15.76 -23.42
CA GLU A 10 8.68 14.71 -22.42
C GLU A 10 7.50 14.81 -21.44
N PRO A 11 6.76 13.71 -21.19
CA PRO A 11 5.69 13.77 -20.22
C PRO A 11 6.30 14.20 -18.89
N ALA A 12 5.78 15.31 -18.33
CA ALA A 12 6.18 15.82 -17.04
C ALA A 12 6.29 14.66 -16.05
N SER A 13 7.42 14.55 -15.35
CA SER A 13 7.66 13.49 -14.37
C SER A 13 6.47 13.42 -13.42
N ARG A 14 5.64 12.38 -13.56
CA ARG A 14 4.47 12.18 -12.70
C ARG A 14 4.94 12.06 -11.26
N ASP A 15 4.16 12.63 -10.35
CA ASP A 15 4.35 12.37 -8.93
C ASP A 15 4.31 10.83 -8.71
N PRO A 16 5.30 10.24 -8.02
CA PRO A 16 5.25 8.82 -7.66
C PRO A 16 3.94 8.41 -6.96
N HIS A 17 3.34 9.30 -6.15
CA HIS A 17 2.04 9.06 -5.50
C HIS A 17 0.89 9.03 -6.52
N GLU A 18 0.87 9.94 -7.49
CA GLU A 18 -0.12 9.90 -8.57
C GLU A 18 0.01 8.60 -9.39
N SER A 19 1.24 8.15 -9.63
CA SER A 19 1.51 6.94 -10.39
C SER A 19 1.02 5.67 -9.66
N ILE A 20 1.15 5.59 -8.33
CA ILE A 20 0.64 4.45 -7.56
C ILE A 20 -0.89 4.47 -7.44
N GLU A 21 -1.51 5.64 -7.30
CA GLU A 21 -2.97 5.77 -7.30
C GLU A 21 -3.59 5.30 -8.62
N LEU A 22 -3.00 5.74 -9.75
CA LEU A 22 -3.45 5.31 -11.09
C LEU A 22 -3.29 3.80 -11.26
N TRP A 23 -2.15 3.26 -10.84
CA TRP A 23 -1.91 1.82 -10.89
C TRP A 23 -2.91 1.03 -10.04
N ILE A 24 -3.21 1.48 -8.83
CA ILE A 24 -4.19 0.82 -7.95
C ILE A 24 -5.58 0.83 -8.58
N LYS A 25 -5.99 1.96 -9.18
CA LYS A 25 -7.28 2.05 -9.89
C LYS A 25 -7.34 1.08 -11.07
N GLU A 26 -6.28 1.02 -11.89
CA GLU A 26 -6.18 0.10 -13.03
C GLU A 26 -6.21 -1.36 -12.57
N LEU A 27 -5.44 -1.69 -11.54
CA LEU A 27 -5.38 -3.05 -11.01
C LEU A 27 -6.71 -3.48 -10.38
N ALA A 28 -7.36 -2.61 -9.60
CA ALA A 28 -8.65 -2.88 -8.99
C ALA A 28 -9.73 -3.17 -10.04
N HIS A 29 -9.71 -2.41 -11.14
CA HIS A 29 -10.59 -2.64 -12.28
C HIS A 29 -10.37 -4.03 -12.91
N HIS A 30 -9.12 -4.40 -13.19
CA HIS A 30 -8.79 -5.71 -13.76
C HIS A 30 -9.03 -6.90 -12.81
N LEU A 31 -9.07 -6.64 -11.50
CA LEU A 31 -9.40 -7.63 -10.47
C LEU A 31 -10.89 -7.66 -10.12
N GLU A 32 -11.72 -6.86 -10.80
CA GLU A 32 -13.17 -6.77 -10.58
C GLU A 32 -13.54 -6.35 -9.14
N VAL A 33 -12.71 -5.51 -8.52
CA VAL A 33 -12.90 -4.95 -7.16
C VAL A 33 -13.01 -3.43 -7.20
N ASP A 34 -13.77 -2.91 -8.16
CA ASP A 34 -14.03 -1.48 -8.31
C ASP A 34 -14.63 -0.89 -7.02
N GLY A 35 -14.20 0.33 -6.66
CA GLY A 35 -14.71 1.04 -5.48
C GLY A 35 -14.07 0.67 -4.15
N VAL A 36 -13.05 -0.20 -4.13
CA VAL A 36 -12.24 -0.44 -2.93
C VAL A 36 -11.45 0.82 -2.58
N GLU A 37 -11.67 1.35 -1.38
CA GLU A 37 -10.90 2.45 -0.81
C GLU A 37 -9.67 1.91 -0.06
N ILE A 38 -8.48 2.24 -0.57
CA ILE A 38 -7.19 1.88 0.04
C ILE A 38 -6.52 3.14 0.54
N ASP A 39 -6.18 3.18 1.82
CA ASP A 39 -5.28 4.18 2.40
C ASP A 39 -3.83 3.83 2.03
N ILE A 40 -3.39 4.34 0.88
CA ILE A 40 -2.08 4.05 0.29
C ILE A 40 -0.96 4.47 1.24
N ASP A 41 -1.07 5.66 1.83
CA ASP A 41 -0.04 6.22 2.71
C ASP A 41 0.11 5.37 3.97
N ALA A 42 -1.00 4.93 4.59
CA ALA A 42 -0.95 4.03 5.73
C ALA A 42 -0.30 2.68 5.39
N VAL A 43 -0.64 2.09 4.23
CA VAL A 43 -0.05 0.83 3.76
C VAL A 43 1.46 0.97 3.55
N LEU A 44 1.90 2.04 2.88
CA LEU A 44 3.31 2.30 2.60
C LEU A 44 4.09 2.62 3.88
N ALA A 45 3.50 3.36 4.82
CA ALA A 45 4.10 3.64 6.12
C ALA A 45 4.36 2.35 6.91
N LEU A 46 3.37 1.46 6.99
CA LEU A 46 3.50 0.18 7.68
C LEU A 46 4.50 -0.76 7.01
N ALA A 47 4.49 -0.83 5.67
CA ALA A 47 5.49 -1.56 4.91
C ALA A 47 6.91 -1.04 5.20
N GLY A 48 7.08 0.29 5.19
CA GLY A 48 8.32 0.96 5.54
C GLY A 48 8.78 0.59 6.95
N GLN A 49 7.91 0.63 7.94
CA GLN A 49 8.24 0.25 9.31
C GLN A 49 8.72 -1.22 9.38
N ALA A 50 8.00 -2.14 8.74
CA ALA A 50 8.39 -3.54 8.70
C ALA A 50 9.77 -3.77 8.05
N ALA A 51 10.05 -3.07 6.94
CA ALA A 51 11.35 -3.15 6.26
C ALA A 51 12.52 -2.67 7.12
N HIS A 52 12.32 -1.62 7.92
CA HIS A 52 13.36 -1.06 8.79
C HIS A 52 13.57 -1.89 10.07
N THR A 53 12.50 -2.37 10.69
CA THR A 53 12.57 -3.09 11.97
C THR A 53 12.94 -4.57 11.81
N VAL A 54 12.57 -5.22 10.70
CA VAL A 54 12.80 -6.66 10.49
C VAL A 54 13.92 -6.89 9.48
N VAL A 55 13.61 -6.74 8.19
CA VAL A 55 14.52 -6.76 7.04
C VAL A 55 13.74 -6.22 5.83
N ARG A 56 14.42 -5.70 4.79
CA ARG A 56 13.74 -5.14 3.60
C ARG A 56 12.62 -6.03 3.01
N PRO A 57 12.77 -7.37 2.87
CA PRO A 57 11.71 -8.24 2.39
C PRO A 57 10.46 -8.33 3.28
N ALA A 58 10.50 -7.85 4.52
CA ALA A 58 9.34 -7.88 5.42
C ALA A 58 8.21 -6.96 4.96
N ALA A 59 8.52 -5.84 4.29
CA ALA A 59 7.53 -4.90 3.76
C ALA A 59 6.39 -5.60 2.98
N PRO A 60 6.65 -6.31 1.86
CA PRO A 60 5.58 -6.95 1.08
C PRO A 60 4.90 -8.11 1.82
N VAL A 61 5.64 -8.85 2.66
CA VAL A 61 5.06 -9.99 3.40
C VAL A 61 4.08 -9.51 4.48
N THR A 62 4.39 -8.41 5.16
CA THR A 62 3.52 -7.79 6.16
C THR A 62 2.23 -7.29 5.55
N THR A 63 2.29 -6.51 4.47
CA THR A 63 1.08 -5.95 3.84
C THR A 63 0.22 -7.01 3.17
N TYR A 64 0.84 -8.04 2.56
CA TYR A 64 0.11 -9.20 2.04
C TYR A 64 -0.70 -9.90 3.14
N LEU A 65 -0.08 -10.19 4.30
CA LEU A 65 -0.76 -10.90 5.38
C LEU A 65 -1.91 -10.07 5.98
N ILE A 66 -1.75 -8.76 6.10
CA ILE A 66 -2.80 -7.85 6.56
C ILE A 66 -3.99 -7.88 5.60
N GLY A 67 -3.73 -7.72 4.28
CA GLY A 67 -4.78 -7.79 3.27
C GLY A 67 -5.48 -9.16 3.25
N TYR A 68 -4.72 -10.24 3.39
CA TYR A 68 -5.26 -11.60 3.43
C TYR A 68 -6.20 -11.81 4.63
N VAL A 69 -5.80 -11.38 5.83
CA VAL A 69 -6.64 -11.50 7.03
C VAL A 69 -7.87 -10.60 6.93
N ALA A 70 -7.73 -9.39 6.39
CA ALA A 70 -8.86 -8.49 6.20
C ALA A 70 -9.90 -9.07 5.23
N GLY A 71 -9.46 -9.62 4.10
CA GLY A 71 -10.32 -10.31 3.14
C GLY A 71 -10.98 -11.57 3.71
N LEU A 72 -10.26 -12.34 4.54
CA LEU A 72 -10.86 -13.49 5.25
C LEU A 72 -11.94 -13.06 6.24
N ALA A 73 -11.72 -11.97 6.98
CA ALA A 73 -12.69 -11.45 7.94
C ALA A 73 -13.97 -10.96 7.26
N GLU A 74 -13.82 -10.27 6.13
CA GLU A 74 -14.95 -9.82 5.31
C GLU A 74 -15.71 -11.01 4.71
N ALA A 75 -15.01 -11.95 4.08
CA ALA A 75 -15.62 -13.13 3.45
C ALA A 75 -16.35 -14.04 4.45
N SER A 76 -15.91 -14.06 5.72
CA SER A 76 -16.54 -14.82 6.79
C SER A 76 -17.63 -14.06 7.54
N GLY A 77 -17.83 -12.77 7.24
CA GLY A 77 -18.76 -11.90 7.94
C GLY A 77 -18.35 -11.54 9.38
N GLN A 78 -17.08 -11.74 9.75
CA GLN A 78 -16.56 -11.41 11.08
C GLN A 78 -16.42 -9.90 11.28
N ALA A 79 -16.00 -9.18 10.24
CA ALA A 79 -15.88 -7.72 10.23
C ALA A 79 -15.81 -7.23 8.78
N ASP A 80 -16.18 -5.98 8.52
CA ASP A 80 -15.93 -5.35 7.23
C ASP A 80 -14.41 -5.16 6.98
N LEU A 81 -14.05 -4.98 5.70
CA LEU A 81 -12.66 -4.85 5.25
C LEU A 81 -11.88 -3.76 6.00
N GLN A 82 -12.51 -2.61 6.24
CA GLN A 82 -11.85 -1.44 6.86
C GLN A 82 -11.56 -1.69 8.34
N THR A 83 -12.54 -2.24 9.05
CA THR A 83 -12.42 -2.63 10.45
C THR A 83 -11.35 -3.71 10.63
N ALA A 84 -11.39 -4.75 9.79
CA ALA A 84 -10.42 -5.85 9.85
C ALA A 84 -9.00 -5.40 9.48
N SER A 85 -8.85 -4.59 8.42
CA SER A 85 -7.56 -4.01 8.00
C SER A 85 -6.95 -3.16 9.12
N ARG A 86 -7.72 -2.24 9.72
CA ARG A 86 -7.24 -1.41 10.85
C ARG A 86 -6.87 -2.25 12.08
N ALA A 87 -7.61 -3.32 12.36
CA ALA A 87 -7.28 -4.21 13.47
C ALA A 87 -5.97 -4.97 13.20
N ALA A 88 -5.81 -5.53 12.00
CA ALA A 88 -4.61 -6.25 11.60
C ALA A 88 -3.37 -5.34 11.55
N SER A 89 -3.49 -4.13 10.99
CA SER A 89 -2.40 -3.13 10.98
C SER A 89 -1.94 -2.77 12.39
N ARG A 90 -2.86 -2.52 13.33
CA ARG A 90 -2.50 -2.24 14.73
C ARG A 90 -1.74 -3.38 15.40
N VAL A 91 -2.10 -4.64 15.12
CA VAL A 91 -1.35 -5.79 15.64
C VAL A 91 0.07 -5.82 15.09
N ALA A 92 0.25 -5.54 13.79
CA ALA A 92 1.56 -5.47 13.17
C ALA A 92 2.40 -4.31 13.74
N GLU A 93 1.83 -3.12 13.88
CA GLU A 93 2.47 -1.93 14.46
C GLU A 93 3.00 -2.22 15.87
N GLN A 94 2.15 -2.74 16.76
CA GLN A 94 2.54 -3.08 18.14
C GLN A 94 3.66 -4.13 18.20
N LEU A 95 3.66 -5.09 17.27
CA LEU A 95 4.74 -6.08 17.21
C LEU A 95 6.06 -5.44 16.75
N LEU A 96 6.01 -4.55 15.77
CA LEU A 96 7.18 -3.84 15.26
C LEU A 96 7.76 -2.87 16.30
N GLU A 97 6.90 -2.17 17.05
CA GLU A 97 7.32 -1.30 18.16
C GLU A 97 8.10 -2.10 19.21
N ARG A 98 7.51 -3.19 19.74
CA ARG A 98 8.19 -4.06 20.72
C ARG A 98 9.51 -4.64 20.22
N ARG A 99 9.61 -4.95 18.92
CA ARG A 99 10.87 -5.43 18.33
C ARG A 99 11.92 -4.34 18.24
N SER A 100 11.52 -3.10 17.99
CA SER A 100 12.44 -1.96 17.90
C SER A 100 13.01 -1.63 19.28
N GLU A 101 12.19 -1.71 20.33
CA GLU A 101 12.62 -1.56 21.73
C GLU A 101 13.57 -2.68 22.19
N ALA A 102 13.42 -3.90 21.68
CA ALA A 102 14.29 -5.03 22.03
C ALA A 102 15.65 -5.01 21.31
N VAL A 103 15.80 -4.19 20.26
CA VAL A 103 17.03 -4.07 19.45
C VAL A 103 17.82 -2.80 19.79
N GLY A 104 17.15 -1.79 20.38
CA GLY A 104 17.79 -0.57 20.91
C GLY A 104 18.41 -0.76 22.29
#